data_AF-A0A2W5N6T0-F1
#
_entry.id   AF-A0A2W5N6T0-F1
#
_cell.length_a   1.000
_cell.length_b   1.000
_cell.length_c   1.000
_cell.angle_alpha   90.00
_cell.angle_beta   90.00
_cell.angle_gamma   90.00
#
_symmetry.space_group_name_H-M   'P 1'
#
loop_
_entity.id
_entity.type
_entity.pdbx_description
1 polymer ?
#
loop_
_entity_poly.entity_id
_entity_poly.type
_entity_poly.pdbx_seq_one_letter_code
_entity_poly.pdbx_strand_id
1 'polypeptide(L)'
;MIIKSISGKIIYQSYKRTLKLALEEGVAKKIDFSNADFRYAKLSGASLDGIKATGASFWGGDLKGADLGLADLQRCDFRCANLEAICFAQSDLSGADLRGAYCGGMIVEEALLKDIQVSCPSIWNVDLARAQDMSGLVYHHLGEKKWRLKKMPWVVRGVDDFILGEGKCLWRGGIYQATNLPLELEKKLSHIKTSIDRLFPQKISHIAKDLSSRIYP
;
A
#
# COMPACT_ATOMS: atom_id res chain seq x y z
N MET A 1 -8.31 25.70 4.51
CA MET A 1 -8.59 24.49 3.72
C MET A 1 -9.92 23.88 4.16
N ILE A 2 -10.74 23.46 3.20
CA ILE A 2 -12.00 22.75 3.44
C ILE A 2 -11.84 21.34 2.85
N ILE A 3 -12.06 20.32 3.66
CA ILE A 3 -12.11 18.93 3.23
C ILE A 3 -13.58 18.53 3.14
N LYS A 4 -13.96 17.96 1.99
CA LYS A 4 -15.32 17.54 1.71
C LYS A 4 -15.37 16.04 1.46
N SER A 5 -16.56 15.47 1.63
CA SER A 5 -16.87 14.15 1.11
C SER A 5 -16.99 14.16 -0.41
N ILE A 6 -16.99 12.98 -1.02
CA ILE A 6 -17.30 12.76 -2.43
C ILE A 6 -18.69 13.31 -2.80
N SER A 7 -19.64 13.33 -1.85
CA SER A 7 -20.96 13.94 -2.01
C SER A 7 -20.98 15.47 -1.83
N GLY A 8 -19.84 16.09 -1.51
CA GLY A 8 -19.71 17.55 -1.33
C GLY A 8 -20.00 18.06 0.08
N LYS A 9 -20.35 17.19 1.04
CA LYS A 9 -20.55 17.57 2.45
C LYS A 9 -19.22 17.98 3.07
N ILE A 10 -19.20 19.06 3.83
CA ILE A 10 -18.00 19.49 4.55
C ILE A 10 -17.74 18.51 5.70
N ILE A 11 -16.54 17.92 5.71
CA ILE A 11 -16.06 17.02 6.76
C ILE A 11 -15.25 17.81 7.78
N TYR A 12 -14.30 18.62 7.31
CA TYR A 12 -13.38 19.35 8.17
C TYR A 12 -13.00 20.69 7.56
N GLN A 13 -12.84 21.69 8.42
CA GLN A 13 -12.31 23.01 8.06
C GLN A 13 -11.08 23.29 8.92
N SER A 14 -10.01 23.72 8.27
CA SER A 14 -8.73 24.01 8.89
C SER A 14 -8.18 25.34 8.38
N TYR A 15 -7.47 26.06 9.25
CA TYR A 15 -6.75 27.28 8.89
C TYR A 15 -5.39 27.01 8.23
N LYS A 16 -4.98 25.73 8.09
CA LYS A 16 -3.73 25.38 7.42
C LYS A 16 -3.77 25.78 5.94
N ARG A 17 -2.59 26.09 5.41
CA ARG A 17 -2.41 26.61 4.04
C ARG A 17 -2.41 25.54 2.95
N THR A 18 -2.16 24.28 3.31
CA THR A 18 -2.11 23.16 2.37
C THR A 18 -3.04 22.04 2.81
N LEU A 19 -3.47 21.21 1.85
CA LEU A 19 -4.31 20.04 2.13
C LEU A 19 -3.58 19.06 3.05
N LYS A 20 -2.30 18.78 2.76
CA LYS A 20 -1.43 17.93 3.60
C LYS A 20 -1.47 18.35 5.07
N LEU A 21 -1.17 19.62 5.36
CA LEU A 21 -1.15 20.11 6.74
C LEU A 21 -2.53 20.10 7.40
N ALA A 22 -3.58 20.39 6.64
CA ALA A 22 -4.96 20.34 7.14
C ALA A 22 -5.37 18.90 7.48
N LEU A 23 -4.95 17.93 6.66
CA LEU A 23 -5.25 16.52 6.85
C LEU A 23 -4.47 15.97 8.05
N GLU A 24 -3.17 16.24 8.16
CA GLU A 24 -2.34 15.87 9.32
C GLU A 24 -2.90 16.43 10.63
N GLU A 25 -3.34 17.70 10.62
CA GLU A 25 -4.03 18.29 11.78
C GLU A 25 -5.34 17.55 12.10
N GLY A 26 -6.13 17.21 11.07
CA GLY A 26 -7.36 16.46 11.24
C GLY A 26 -7.14 15.06 11.80
N VAL A 27 -6.10 14.37 11.36
CA VAL A 27 -5.69 13.06 11.89
C VAL A 27 -5.30 13.19 13.37
N ALA A 28 -4.50 14.20 13.73
CA ALA A 28 -4.16 14.45 15.14
C ALA A 28 -5.39 14.74 16.02
N LYS A 29 -6.43 15.35 15.45
CA LYS A 29 -7.73 15.59 16.09
C LYS A 29 -8.69 14.39 15.99
N LYS A 30 -8.26 13.26 15.42
CA LYS A 30 -9.05 12.04 15.21
C LYS A 30 -10.36 12.28 14.43
N ILE A 31 -10.31 13.18 13.45
CA ILE A 31 -11.44 13.45 12.57
C ILE A 31 -11.68 12.23 11.67
N ASP A 32 -12.95 11.88 11.48
CA ASP A 32 -13.37 10.85 10.55
C ASP A 32 -13.44 11.41 9.13
N PHE A 33 -12.58 10.91 8.25
CA PHE A 33 -12.50 11.25 6.83
C PHE A 33 -13.14 10.19 5.93
N SER A 34 -14.06 9.39 6.45
CA SER A 34 -14.80 8.42 5.64
C SER A 34 -15.52 9.10 4.49
N ASN A 35 -15.39 8.51 3.30
CA ASN A 35 -15.90 9.04 2.02
C ASN A 35 -15.35 10.43 1.65
N ALA A 36 -14.21 10.85 2.22
CA ALA A 36 -13.55 12.10 1.84
C ALA A 36 -13.08 12.09 0.38
N ASP A 37 -13.14 13.25 -0.26
CA ASP A 37 -12.63 13.46 -1.61
C ASP A 37 -11.20 14.01 -1.54
N PHE A 38 -10.23 13.13 -1.80
CA PHE A 38 -8.80 13.44 -1.89
C PHE A 38 -8.26 13.18 -3.30
N ARG A 39 -9.13 13.24 -4.33
CA ARG A 39 -8.70 13.03 -5.72
C ARG A 39 -7.63 14.04 -6.10
N TYR A 40 -6.55 13.55 -6.73
CA TYR A 40 -5.39 14.36 -7.13
C TYR A 40 -4.67 15.09 -5.98
N ALA A 41 -4.91 14.70 -4.73
CA ALA A 41 -4.30 15.36 -3.59
C ALA A 41 -2.77 15.22 -3.60
N LYS A 42 -2.06 16.30 -3.26
CA LYS A 42 -0.61 16.30 -3.06
C LYS A 42 -0.29 16.01 -1.59
N LEU A 43 -0.07 14.74 -1.30
CA LEU A 43 0.14 14.18 0.05
C LEU A 43 1.47 13.45 0.19
N SER A 44 2.45 13.69 -0.70
CA SER A 44 3.76 13.07 -0.59
C SER A 44 4.39 13.35 0.78
N GLY A 45 4.87 12.29 1.43
CA GLY A 45 5.45 12.30 2.77
C GLY A 45 4.49 12.77 3.86
N ALA A 46 3.17 12.66 3.68
CA ALA A 46 2.21 13.05 4.71
C ALA A 46 2.20 12.06 5.88
N SER A 47 2.05 12.57 7.10
CA SER A 47 1.93 11.74 8.30
C SER A 47 0.46 11.51 8.65
N LEU A 48 -0.09 10.38 8.22
CA LEU A 48 -1.50 10.02 8.29
C LEU A 48 -1.74 8.71 9.07
N ASP A 49 -0.81 8.34 9.95
CA ASP A 49 -0.90 7.17 10.84
C ASP A 49 -2.24 7.18 11.62
N GLY A 50 -2.97 6.07 11.55
CA GLY A 50 -4.25 5.90 12.22
C GLY A 50 -5.43 6.69 11.61
N ILE A 51 -5.30 7.24 10.39
CA ILE A 51 -6.41 7.93 9.74
C ILE A 51 -7.63 7.00 9.56
N LYS A 52 -8.82 7.52 9.83
CA LYS A 52 -10.09 6.89 9.45
C LYS A 52 -10.55 7.47 8.13
N ALA A 53 -10.46 6.70 7.06
CA ALA A 53 -10.79 7.16 5.71
C ALA A 53 -11.56 6.13 4.90
N THR A 54 -12.37 5.28 5.54
CA THR A 54 -13.18 4.25 4.88
C THR A 54 -13.96 4.83 3.68
N GLY A 55 -13.79 4.24 2.50
CA GLY A 55 -14.44 4.67 1.27
C GLY A 55 -13.96 6.01 0.71
N ALA A 56 -12.88 6.60 1.24
CA ALA A 56 -12.32 7.82 0.69
C ALA A 56 -11.71 7.59 -0.69
N SER A 57 -11.68 8.65 -1.51
CA SER A 57 -11.13 8.60 -2.85
C SER A 57 -9.79 9.34 -2.90
N PHE A 58 -8.71 8.58 -3.06
CA PHE A 58 -7.35 9.07 -3.33
C PHE A 58 -6.96 8.95 -4.81
N TRP A 59 -7.94 8.75 -5.70
CA TRP A 59 -7.75 8.57 -7.14
C TRP A 59 -6.77 9.60 -7.73
N GLY A 60 -5.75 9.12 -8.42
CA GLY A 60 -4.72 9.95 -9.05
C GLY A 60 -3.92 10.84 -8.10
N GLY A 61 -4.03 10.63 -6.78
CA GLY A 61 -3.29 11.39 -5.77
C GLY A 61 -1.81 11.04 -5.72
N ASP A 62 -1.00 11.96 -5.22
CA ASP A 62 0.41 11.73 -4.94
C ASP A 62 0.60 11.47 -3.44
N LEU A 63 0.79 10.21 -3.07
CA LEU A 63 1.03 9.76 -1.70
C LEU A 63 2.43 9.15 -1.52
N LYS A 64 3.37 9.47 -2.42
CA LYS A 64 4.73 8.94 -2.36
C LYS A 64 5.34 9.15 -0.98
N GLY A 65 5.77 8.07 -0.33
CA GLY A 65 6.41 8.10 0.98
C GLY A 65 5.51 8.55 2.13
N ALA A 66 4.19 8.63 1.96
CA ALA A 66 3.28 8.92 3.06
C ALA A 66 3.21 7.77 4.08
N ASP A 67 2.87 8.11 5.31
CA ASP A 67 2.60 7.15 6.39
C ASP A 67 1.10 6.99 6.59
N LEU A 68 0.59 5.81 6.31
CA LEU A 68 -0.79 5.38 6.55
C LEU A 68 -0.79 4.12 7.42
N GLY A 69 0.22 3.96 8.29
CA GLY A 69 0.24 2.89 9.27
C GLY A 69 -1.01 2.91 10.16
N LEU A 70 -1.51 1.76 10.59
CA LEU A 70 -2.70 1.63 11.46
C LEU A 70 -3.98 2.28 10.92
N ALA A 71 -4.01 2.68 9.64
CA ALA A 71 -5.14 3.39 9.06
C ALA A 71 -6.32 2.45 8.76
N ASP A 72 -7.55 2.99 8.84
CA ASP A 72 -8.75 2.36 8.30
C ASP A 72 -8.98 2.90 6.89
N LEU A 73 -8.66 2.07 5.90
CA LEU A 73 -8.68 2.37 4.47
C LEU A 73 -9.60 1.41 3.71
N GLN A 74 -10.55 0.79 4.42
CA GLN A 74 -11.47 -0.14 3.79
C GLN A 74 -12.20 0.53 2.63
N ARG A 75 -12.26 -0.15 1.48
CA ARG A 75 -12.97 0.30 0.27
C ARG A 75 -12.48 1.64 -0.30
N CYS A 76 -11.27 2.08 0.05
CA CYS A 76 -10.67 3.27 -0.53
C CYS A 76 -10.37 3.10 -2.03
N ASP A 77 -10.53 4.19 -2.78
CA ASP A 77 -10.11 4.26 -4.19
C ASP A 77 -8.71 4.87 -4.29
N PHE A 78 -7.71 4.03 -4.54
CA PHE A 78 -6.31 4.42 -4.78
C PHE A 78 -5.93 4.28 -6.27
N ARG A 79 -6.89 4.15 -7.18
CA ARG A 79 -6.57 3.93 -8.59
C ARG A 79 -5.73 5.08 -9.14
N CYS A 80 -4.76 4.73 -9.97
CA CYS A 80 -3.81 5.66 -10.58
C CYS A 80 -3.02 6.54 -9.59
N ALA A 81 -3.07 6.26 -8.28
CA ALA A 81 -2.31 7.03 -7.29
C ALA A 81 -0.82 6.67 -7.33
N ASN A 82 0.02 7.64 -6.97
CA ASN A 82 1.42 7.37 -6.68
C ASN A 82 1.56 6.90 -5.23
N LEU A 83 1.80 5.60 -5.05
CA LEU A 83 1.95 4.92 -3.77
C LEU A 83 3.40 4.46 -3.54
N GLU A 84 4.36 5.06 -4.27
CA GLU A 84 5.76 4.67 -4.18
C GLU A 84 6.27 4.89 -2.75
N ALA A 85 6.90 3.86 -2.16
CA ALA A 85 7.43 3.88 -0.80
C ALA A 85 6.41 4.28 0.30
N ILE A 86 5.10 4.13 0.05
CA ILE A 86 4.07 4.39 1.06
C ILE A 86 4.11 3.32 2.16
N CYS A 87 3.80 3.71 3.40
CA CYS A 87 3.67 2.81 4.53
C CYS A 87 2.19 2.52 4.83
N PHE A 88 1.77 1.26 4.68
CA PHE A 88 0.45 0.75 5.06
C PHE A 88 0.55 -0.25 6.22
N ALA A 89 1.64 -0.24 6.99
CA ALA A 89 1.88 -1.22 8.03
C ALA A 89 0.70 -1.27 9.04
N GLN A 90 0.18 -2.47 9.31
CA GLN A 90 -0.95 -2.69 10.22
C GLN A 90 -2.25 -1.95 9.84
N SER A 91 -2.38 -1.46 8.60
CA SER A 91 -3.61 -0.81 8.11
C SER A 91 -4.62 -1.84 7.61
N ASP A 92 -5.88 -1.43 7.52
CA ASP A 92 -6.93 -2.21 6.88
C ASP A 92 -7.24 -1.66 5.49
N LEU A 93 -6.81 -2.39 4.46
CA LEU A 93 -7.05 -2.08 3.04
C LEU A 93 -8.18 -2.94 2.45
N SER A 94 -9.02 -3.56 3.29
CA SER A 94 -10.01 -4.51 2.80
C SER A 94 -10.96 -3.89 1.78
N GLY A 95 -11.06 -4.48 0.59
CA GLY A 95 -11.86 -4.00 -0.53
C GLY A 95 -11.33 -2.75 -1.22
N ALA A 96 -10.11 -2.29 -0.89
CA ALA A 96 -9.52 -1.13 -1.55
C ALA A 96 -9.16 -1.43 -3.03
N ASP A 97 -9.13 -0.39 -3.85
CA ASP A 97 -8.85 -0.49 -5.28
C ASP A 97 -7.55 0.25 -5.63
N LEU A 98 -6.49 -0.51 -5.89
CA LEU A 98 -5.16 -0.02 -6.24
C LEU A 98 -4.86 -0.24 -7.74
N ARG A 99 -5.88 -0.41 -8.58
CA ARG A 99 -5.67 -0.64 -10.02
C ARG A 99 -4.98 0.55 -10.67
N GLY A 100 -3.90 0.28 -11.39
CA GLY A 100 -3.08 1.29 -12.06
C GLY A 100 -2.27 2.18 -11.11
N ALA A 101 -2.24 1.89 -9.80
CA ALA A 101 -1.40 2.62 -8.85
C ALA A 101 0.10 2.27 -9.04
N TYR A 102 0.98 3.18 -8.62
CA TYR A 102 2.41 2.96 -8.59
C TYR A 102 2.84 2.52 -7.19
N CYS A 103 2.91 1.21 -6.93
CA CYS A 103 3.17 0.65 -5.59
C CYS A 103 4.64 0.29 -5.33
N GLY A 104 5.61 0.85 -6.06
CA GLY A 104 7.01 0.44 -5.92
C GLY A 104 7.55 0.69 -4.51
N GLY A 105 8.03 -0.34 -3.81
CA GLY A 105 8.54 -0.22 -2.44
C GLY A 105 7.48 0.04 -1.37
N MET A 106 6.20 -0.14 -1.69
CA MET A 106 5.10 -0.07 -0.72
C MET A 106 5.30 -1.09 0.41
N ILE A 107 5.04 -0.68 1.65
CA ILE A 107 5.15 -1.51 2.85
C ILE A 107 3.76 -1.92 3.29
N VAL A 108 3.48 -3.23 3.37
CA VAL A 108 2.19 -3.79 3.81
C VAL A 108 2.35 -4.81 4.93
N GLU A 109 3.38 -4.64 5.77
CA GLU A 109 3.58 -5.51 6.93
C GLU A 109 2.35 -5.50 7.83
N GLU A 110 1.78 -6.68 8.08
CA GLU A 110 0.59 -6.88 8.91
C GLU A 110 -0.67 -6.14 8.42
N ALA A 111 -0.67 -5.63 7.19
CA ALA A 111 -1.84 -4.98 6.60
C ALA A 111 -2.89 -6.02 6.19
N LEU A 112 -4.18 -5.72 6.37
CA LEU A 112 -5.29 -6.56 5.90
C LEU A 112 -5.57 -6.26 4.43
N LEU A 113 -5.47 -7.27 3.56
CA LEU A 113 -5.56 -7.12 2.10
C LEU A 113 -6.77 -7.86 1.50
N LYS A 114 -7.82 -8.06 2.29
CA LYS A 114 -8.96 -8.86 1.88
C LYS A 114 -9.70 -8.16 0.74
N ASP A 115 -10.14 -8.90 -0.27
CA ASP A 115 -10.92 -8.37 -1.41
C ASP A 115 -10.26 -7.18 -2.16
N ILE A 116 -8.94 -6.97 -1.98
CA ILE A 116 -8.22 -5.86 -2.61
C ILE A 116 -8.09 -6.09 -4.13
N GLN A 117 -8.24 -5.02 -4.91
CA GLN A 117 -8.03 -5.06 -6.36
C GLN A 117 -6.69 -4.41 -6.71
N VAL A 118 -5.82 -5.12 -7.41
CA VAL A 118 -4.49 -4.64 -7.80
C VAL A 118 -4.24 -4.86 -9.29
N SER A 119 -3.64 -3.89 -9.96
CA SER A 119 -3.23 -4.02 -11.37
C SER A 119 -2.01 -3.16 -11.65
N CYS A 120 -0.99 -3.30 -10.80
CA CYS A 120 0.15 -2.40 -10.77
C CYS A 120 1.39 -3.09 -11.36
N PRO A 121 2.04 -2.51 -12.39
CA PRO A 121 3.25 -3.06 -12.98
C PRO A 121 4.43 -3.11 -12.01
N SER A 122 4.38 -2.37 -10.89
CA SER A 122 5.45 -2.22 -9.90
C SER A 122 5.29 -3.07 -8.65
N ILE A 123 4.21 -3.87 -8.55
CA ILE A 123 3.91 -4.69 -7.36
C ILE A 123 4.99 -5.76 -7.08
N TRP A 124 5.83 -6.10 -8.06
CA TRP A 124 6.96 -7.02 -7.88
C TRP A 124 8.03 -6.55 -6.89
N ASN A 125 8.02 -5.27 -6.49
CA ASN A 125 8.87 -4.72 -5.45
C ASN A 125 8.16 -4.55 -4.10
N VAL A 126 7.00 -5.18 -3.93
CA VAL A 126 6.24 -5.14 -2.68
C VAL A 126 6.42 -6.46 -1.97
N ASP A 127 6.89 -6.40 -0.72
CA ASP A 127 6.95 -7.57 0.14
C ASP A 127 5.55 -7.83 0.73
N LEU A 128 4.95 -8.94 0.29
CA LEU A 128 3.64 -9.41 0.76
C LEU A 128 3.75 -10.49 1.84
N ALA A 129 4.97 -10.90 2.25
CA ALA A 129 5.18 -12.06 3.12
C ALA A 129 4.52 -11.92 4.50
N ARG A 130 4.36 -10.69 4.98
CA ARG A 130 3.72 -10.37 6.27
C ARG A 130 2.34 -9.74 6.12
N ALA A 131 1.78 -9.66 4.92
CA ALA A 131 0.41 -9.21 4.74
C ALA A 131 -0.55 -10.22 5.39
N GLN A 132 -1.64 -9.71 5.95
CA GLN A 132 -2.68 -10.50 6.59
C GLN A 132 -3.93 -10.53 5.71
N ASP A 133 -4.67 -11.63 5.81
CA ASP A 133 -5.92 -11.89 5.09
C ASP A 133 -5.94 -11.36 3.65
N MET A 134 -5.35 -12.13 2.72
CA MET A 134 -5.41 -11.85 1.27
C MET A 134 -6.58 -12.58 0.59
N SER A 135 -7.59 -13.04 1.35
CA SER A 135 -8.72 -13.73 0.76
C SER A 135 -9.49 -12.81 -0.18
N GLY A 136 -9.89 -13.31 -1.36
CA GLY A 136 -10.59 -12.50 -2.35
C GLY A 136 -9.74 -11.45 -3.08
N LEU A 137 -8.43 -11.35 -2.82
CA LEU A 137 -7.53 -10.48 -3.57
C LEU A 137 -7.61 -10.80 -5.08
N VAL A 138 -7.77 -9.75 -5.89
CA VAL A 138 -7.83 -9.86 -7.35
C VAL A 138 -6.67 -9.10 -7.97
N TYR A 139 -5.82 -9.82 -8.70
CA TYR A 139 -4.85 -9.22 -9.60
C TYR A 139 -5.41 -9.12 -11.01
N HIS A 140 -5.59 -7.89 -11.51
CA HIS A 140 -5.99 -7.64 -12.88
C HIS A 140 -4.74 -7.50 -13.75
N HIS A 141 -4.56 -8.45 -14.67
CA HIS A 141 -3.50 -8.39 -15.68
C HIS A 141 -3.63 -7.13 -16.57
N LEU A 142 -2.51 -6.48 -16.88
CA LEU A 142 -2.45 -5.33 -17.79
C LEU A 142 -2.04 -5.72 -19.23
N GLY A 143 -2.45 -6.91 -19.68
CA GLY A 143 -1.96 -7.46 -20.96
C GLY A 143 -0.49 -7.88 -20.93
N GLU A 144 0.07 -8.11 -19.74
CA GLU A 144 1.43 -8.59 -19.57
C GLU A 144 1.57 -10.00 -20.16
N LYS A 145 2.63 -10.22 -20.94
CA LYS A 145 2.89 -11.54 -21.53
C LYS A 145 3.05 -12.58 -20.41
N LYS A 146 2.37 -13.72 -20.53
CA LYS A 146 2.35 -14.85 -19.58
C LYS A 146 3.74 -15.27 -19.05
N TRP A 147 4.80 -15.09 -19.83
CA TRP A 147 6.17 -15.39 -19.40
C TRP A 147 6.73 -14.41 -18.36
N ARG A 148 6.27 -13.15 -18.32
CA ARG A 148 6.67 -12.17 -17.29
C ARG A 148 6.06 -12.55 -15.95
N LEU A 149 4.78 -12.96 -15.97
CA LEU A 149 4.10 -13.55 -14.82
C LEU A 149 4.84 -14.78 -14.31
N LYS A 150 5.30 -15.68 -15.21
CA LYS A 150 6.15 -16.85 -14.88
C LYS A 150 7.52 -16.56 -14.27
N LYS A 151 7.98 -15.31 -14.25
CA LYS A 151 9.25 -14.90 -13.62
C LYS A 151 9.03 -14.13 -12.32
N MET A 152 7.78 -13.87 -11.93
CA MET A 152 7.45 -13.18 -10.70
C MET A 152 7.35 -14.19 -9.54
N PRO A 153 8.21 -14.10 -8.51
CA PRO A 153 8.29 -15.10 -7.44
C PRO A 153 6.95 -15.36 -6.72
N TRP A 154 6.10 -14.34 -6.61
CA TRP A 154 4.79 -14.37 -5.96
C TRP A 154 3.62 -14.70 -6.91
N VAL A 155 3.79 -14.53 -8.23
CA VAL A 155 2.79 -14.96 -9.23
C VAL A 155 2.96 -16.45 -9.56
N VAL A 156 4.10 -17.05 -9.22
CA VAL A 156 4.53 -18.38 -9.72
C VAL A 156 4.67 -19.42 -8.64
N ARG A 157 4.55 -19.06 -7.37
CA ARG A 157 4.57 -20.06 -6.31
C ARG A 157 3.41 -19.83 -5.35
N GLY A 158 2.21 -19.98 -5.90
CA GLY A 158 1.19 -20.73 -5.18
C GLY A 158 1.72 -22.15 -5.07
N VAL A 159 1.92 -22.64 -3.85
CA VAL A 159 2.06 -24.07 -3.62
C VAL A 159 0.72 -24.66 -4.06
N ASP A 160 0.81 -25.53 -5.06
CA ASP A 160 -0.25 -26.22 -5.80
C ASP A 160 -1.03 -25.39 -6.83
N ASP A 161 -0.64 -25.60 -8.09
CA ASP A 161 -1.34 -25.34 -9.37
C ASP A 161 -1.90 -23.93 -9.65
N PHE A 162 -1.20 -23.23 -10.55
CA PHE A 162 -1.69 -22.18 -11.46
C PHE A 162 -2.86 -21.31 -10.94
N ILE A 163 -2.52 -20.16 -10.34
CA ILE A 163 -3.43 -19.04 -10.05
C ILE A 163 -3.73 -18.25 -11.35
N LEU A 164 -4.29 -18.92 -12.36
CA LEU A 164 -4.94 -18.27 -13.51
C LEU A 164 -6.06 -19.20 -13.99
N GLY A 165 -7.12 -19.28 -13.19
CA GLY A 165 -8.44 -19.75 -13.63
C GLY A 165 -9.37 -18.56 -13.70
N GLU A 166 -10.13 -18.45 -14.79
CA GLU A 166 -11.13 -17.41 -15.00
C GLU A 166 -12.05 -17.26 -13.78
N GLY A 167 -11.90 -16.15 -13.05
CA GLY A 167 -12.96 -15.63 -12.19
C GLY A 167 -12.91 -15.90 -10.69
N LYS A 168 -12.01 -16.71 -10.10
CA LYS A 168 -11.91 -16.85 -8.63
C LYS A 168 -10.49 -17.18 -8.14
N CYS A 169 -9.87 -16.28 -7.37
CA CYS A 169 -8.67 -16.58 -6.57
C CYS A 169 -9.10 -17.18 -5.22
N LEU A 170 -8.71 -18.44 -4.96
CA LEU A 170 -8.80 -19.08 -3.65
C LEU A 170 -7.39 -19.25 -3.10
N TRP A 171 -7.10 -18.61 -1.97
CA TRP A 171 -5.84 -18.75 -1.26
C TRP A 171 -6.02 -19.63 -0.03
N ARG A 172 -5.17 -20.67 0.10
CA ARG A 172 -4.94 -21.37 1.36
C ARG A 172 -3.47 -21.17 1.75
N GLY A 173 -3.29 -20.48 2.88
CA GLY A 173 -2.08 -20.36 3.70
C GLY A 173 -0.79 -20.98 3.17
N GLY A 174 0.10 -20.16 2.65
CA GLY A 174 1.50 -20.53 2.38
C GLY A 174 2.45 -19.40 2.77
N ILE A 175 3.42 -19.70 3.64
CA ILE A 175 4.48 -18.77 4.09
C ILE A 175 5.62 -18.77 3.06
N TYR A 176 6.03 -17.60 2.57
CA TYR A 176 7.20 -17.46 1.70
C TYR A 176 8.46 -17.22 2.53
N GLN A 177 9.49 -18.06 2.37
CA GLN A 177 10.84 -17.81 2.88
C GLN A 177 11.68 -17.19 1.76
N ALA A 178 12.13 -15.95 2.00
CA ALA A 178 12.89 -15.11 1.07
C ALA A 178 14.38 -15.51 0.98
N THR A 179 14.70 -16.71 0.51
CA THR A 179 16.11 -17.16 0.46
C THR A 179 16.85 -16.90 -0.85
N ASN A 180 16.23 -16.27 -1.86
CA ASN A 180 16.90 -16.02 -3.16
C ASN A 180 16.35 -14.78 -3.88
N LEU A 181 16.63 -13.58 -3.35
CA LEU A 181 16.40 -12.35 -4.10
C LEU A 181 17.53 -12.13 -5.14
N PRO A 182 17.22 -11.80 -6.40
CA PRO A 182 18.24 -11.39 -7.36
C PRO A 182 18.97 -10.13 -6.87
N LEU A 183 20.31 -10.11 -6.98
CA LEU A 183 21.20 -9.03 -6.50
C LEU A 183 20.78 -7.60 -6.93
N GLU A 184 20.07 -7.46 -8.05
CA GLU A 184 19.50 -6.18 -8.50
C GLU A 184 18.31 -5.69 -7.65
N LEU A 185 17.52 -6.60 -7.10
CA LEU A 185 16.44 -6.26 -6.16
C LEU A 185 17.01 -5.85 -4.80
N GLU A 186 18.07 -6.50 -4.32
CA GLU A 186 18.74 -6.12 -3.08
C GLU A 186 19.27 -4.68 -3.11
N LYS A 187 19.84 -4.27 -4.25
CA LYS A 187 20.30 -2.88 -4.47
C LYS A 187 19.15 -1.86 -4.53
N LYS A 188 17.98 -2.24 -5.03
CA LYS A 188 16.80 -1.37 -5.04
C LYS A 188 16.16 -1.28 -3.65
N LEU A 189 16.10 -2.39 -2.93
CA LEU A 189 15.60 -2.47 -1.56
C LEU A 189 16.50 -1.68 -0.59
N SER A 190 17.82 -1.64 -0.79
CA SER A 190 18.72 -0.83 0.05
C SER A 190 18.52 0.69 -0.10
N HIS A 191 18.20 1.15 -1.31
CA HIS A 191 17.88 2.55 -1.58
C HIS A 191 16.51 2.96 -1.01
N ILE A 192 15.54 2.05 -1.11
CA ILE A 192 14.22 2.18 -0.48
C ILE A 192 14.39 2.18 1.05
N LYS A 193 15.19 1.27 1.63
CA LYS A 193 15.52 1.23 3.06
C LYS A 193 16.13 2.53 3.57
N THR A 194 17.10 3.09 2.84
CA THR A 194 17.72 4.37 3.20
C THR A 194 16.72 5.54 3.14
N SER A 195 15.78 5.49 2.19
CA SER A 195 14.72 6.49 2.07
C SER A 195 13.66 6.35 3.16
N ILE A 196 13.30 5.11 3.51
CA ILE A 196 12.36 4.78 4.58
C ILE A 196 12.96 5.11 5.96
N ASP A 197 14.21 4.73 6.25
CA ASP A 197 14.91 5.07 7.49
C ASP A 197 15.06 6.58 7.69
N ARG A 198 15.17 7.34 6.59
CA ARG A 198 15.22 8.80 6.60
C ARG A 198 13.84 9.44 6.82
N LEU A 199 12.77 8.83 6.31
CA LEU A 199 11.39 9.33 6.44
C LEU A 199 10.74 8.93 7.77
N PHE A 200 11.11 7.79 8.34
CA PHE A 200 10.47 7.20 9.53
C PHE A 200 11.49 6.70 10.58
N PRO A 201 12.29 7.59 11.18
CA PRO A 201 13.43 7.21 12.01
C PRO A 201 13.08 6.53 13.36
N GLN A 202 11.82 6.59 13.82
CA GLN A 202 11.45 6.12 15.16
C GLN A 202 10.64 4.81 15.22
N LYS A 203 10.05 4.32 14.11
CA LYS A 203 9.18 3.12 14.13
C LYS A 203 9.77 1.87 13.47
N ILE A 204 10.94 1.95 12.84
CA ILE A 204 11.53 0.86 12.02
C ILE A 204 12.72 0.18 12.73
N SER A 205 12.99 0.47 14.00
CA SER A 205 14.08 -0.21 14.72
C SER A 205 13.88 -1.74 14.81
N HIS A 206 12.62 -2.20 14.78
CA HIS A 206 12.29 -3.63 14.79
C HIS A 206 12.24 -4.25 13.39
N ILE A 207 11.83 -3.47 12.37
CA ILE A 207 11.63 -3.91 10.97
C ILE A 207 12.97 -3.93 10.20
N ALA A 208 13.84 -2.93 10.41
CA ALA A 208 15.14 -2.84 9.75
C ALA A 208 16.14 -3.92 10.20
N LYS A 209 16.03 -4.38 11.46
CA LYS A 209 16.84 -5.47 12.03
C LYS A 209 16.50 -6.83 11.42
N ASP A 210 15.22 -7.07 11.12
CA ASP A 210 14.75 -8.37 10.61
C ASP A 210 14.94 -8.50 9.08
N LEU A 211 14.88 -7.37 8.35
CA LEU A 211 15.33 -7.31 6.95
C LEU A 211 16.85 -7.49 6.82
N SER A 212 17.66 -7.03 7.78
CA SER A 212 19.13 -7.26 7.74
C SER A 212 19.55 -8.69 8.08
N SER A 213 18.82 -9.39 8.96
CA SER A 213 19.14 -10.75 9.40
C SER A 213 18.73 -11.84 8.40
N ARG A 214 17.89 -11.50 7.39
CA ARG A 214 17.44 -12.43 6.34
C ARG A 214 18.07 -12.19 4.97
N ILE A 215 18.71 -11.03 4.76
CA ILE A 215 19.53 -10.74 3.56
C ILE A 215 20.97 -11.28 3.71
N TYR A 216 21.40 -11.58 4.94
CA TYR A 216 22.69 -12.21 5.23
C TYR A 216 22.52 -13.31 6.29
N PRO A 217 22.75 -14.60 5.97
CA PRO A 217 23.43 -15.47 6.93
C PRO A 217 24.90 -15.07 7.09
#